data_AF-A0A9E5I8K5-F1
#
_entry.id   AF-A0A9E5I8K5-F1
#
_cell.length_a   1.000
_cell.length_b   1.000
_cell.length_c   1.000
_cell.angle_alpha   90.00
_cell.angle_beta   90.00
_cell.angle_gamma   90.00
#
_symmetry.space_group_name_H-M   'P 1'
#
loop_
_entity.id
_entity.type
_entity.pdbx_description
1 polymer ?
#
loop_
_entity_poly.entity_id
_entity_poly.type
_entity_poly.pdbx_seq_one_letter_code
_entity_poly.pdbx_strand_id
1 'polypeptide(L)'
;MGKMKTGQIILALDVDTAEEALLWAKRLKERVGTFKVGLQLYLRHGHEVLHGLASLGVPVFLDLKFHDIPNTVAQAVAATAVWRPRFLTLHASGGREMMEAAAGKASAETCLLGVTVLTSLSEENVREIGWQEGAAGLVGRLSSLAKSAGLGGLVCSPHEAKTERVRWGSQGEIVTPGVRPPGSDKGDQSRVMTPEEA
;
A
#
# COMPACT_ATOMS: atom_id res chain seq x y z
N MET A 1 -9.32 -15.79 -21.16
CA MET A 1 -8.11 -15.33 -20.43
C MET A 1 -7.89 -13.85 -20.71
N GLY A 2 -8.19 -12.97 -19.75
CA GLY A 2 -7.85 -11.56 -19.88
C GLY A 2 -6.35 -11.38 -19.67
N LYS A 3 -5.63 -10.80 -20.64
CA LYS A 3 -4.22 -10.45 -20.44
C LYS A 3 -4.12 -9.45 -19.29
N MET A 4 -3.41 -9.79 -18.20
CA MET A 4 -3.07 -8.82 -17.16
C MET A 4 -2.36 -7.62 -17.80
N LYS A 5 -2.84 -6.41 -17.51
CA LYS A 5 -2.17 -5.19 -17.97
C LYS A 5 -0.93 -4.98 -17.09
N THR A 6 0.25 -4.97 -17.70
CA THR A 6 1.55 -4.79 -17.02
C THR A 6 1.59 -3.58 -16.07
N GLY A 7 0.80 -2.54 -16.35
CA GLY A 7 0.67 -1.35 -15.49
C GLY A 7 -0.06 -1.55 -14.15
N GLN A 8 -0.65 -2.73 -13.89
CA GLN A 8 -1.36 -3.02 -12.63
C GLN A 8 -0.50 -3.78 -11.61
N ILE A 9 0.66 -4.29 -12.01
CA ILE A 9 1.54 -5.04 -11.12
C ILE A 9 2.43 -4.06 -10.34
N ILE A 10 2.38 -4.17 -9.01
CA ILE A 10 3.31 -3.52 -8.10
C ILE A 10 4.31 -4.57 -7.63
N LEU A 11 5.59 -4.40 -7.97
CA LEU A 11 6.64 -5.31 -7.52
C LEU A 11 7.17 -4.89 -6.15
N ALA A 12 7.07 -5.77 -5.16
CA ALA A 12 7.70 -5.59 -3.87
C ALA A 12 9.22 -5.82 -3.97
N LEU A 13 10.02 -4.80 -3.61
CA LEU A 13 11.47 -4.93 -3.47
C LEU A 13 11.81 -5.36 -2.05
N ASP A 14 11.39 -6.57 -1.68
CA ASP A 14 11.60 -7.15 -0.36
C ASP A 14 12.93 -7.94 -0.37
N VAL A 15 14.04 -7.21 -0.47
CA VAL A 15 15.42 -7.71 -0.52
C VAL A 15 16.30 -7.02 0.52
N ASP A 16 17.44 -7.61 0.85
CA ASP A 16 18.28 -7.14 1.97
C ASP A 16 19.21 -5.97 1.63
N THR A 17 19.54 -5.75 0.36
CA THR A 17 20.53 -4.75 -0.08
C THR A 17 20.00 -3.79 -1.14
N ALA A 18 20.62 -2.61 -1.23
CA ALA A 18 20.29 -1.61 -2.24
C ALA A 18 20.66 -2.10 -3.65
N GLU A 19 21.80 -2.77 -3.80
CA GLU A 19 22.29 -3.28 -5.07
C GLU A 19 21.32 -4.30 -5.68
N GLU A 20 20.80 -5.22 -4.86
CA GLU A 20 19.85 -6.21 -5.31
C GLU A 20 18.51 -5.55 -5.70
N ALA A 21 18.04 -4.59 -4.91
CA ALA A 21 16.80 -3.86 -5.21
C ALA A 21 16.89 -3.13 -6.56
N LEU A 22 18.00 -2.43 -6.80
CA LEU A 22 18.23 -1.69 -8.05
C LEU A 22 18.48 -2.61 -9.24
N LEU A 23 19.11 -3.78 -9.03
CA LEU A 23 19.26 -4.81 -10.05
C LEU A 23 17.89 -5.31 -10.53
N TRP A 24 16.99 -5.65 -9.62
CA TRP A 24 15.64 -6.11 -9.97
C TRP A 24 14.81 -5.00 -10.62
N ALA A 25 14.90 -3.78 -10.10
CA ALA A 25 14.22 -2.63 -10.70
C ALA A 25 14.66 -2.42 -12.16
N LYS A 26 15.96 -2.41 -12.43
CA LYS A 26 16.50 -2.27 -13.79
C LYS A 26 16.02 -3.38 -14.74
N ARG A 27 15.95 -4.62 -14.26
CA ARG A 27 15.53 -5.78 -15.06
C ARG A 27 14.02 -5.78 -15.39
N LEU A 28 13.21 -5.28 -14.47
CA LEU A 28 11.75 -5.45 -14.53
C LEU A 28 10.98 -4.15 -14.82
N LYS A 29 11.66 -3.01 -14.98
CA LYS A 29 11.01 -1.69 -15.19
C LYS A 29 10.05 -1.61 -16.37
N GLU A 30 10.20 -2.46 -17.39
CA GLU A 30 9.30 -2.51 -18.56
C GLU A 30 8.14 -3.52 -18.39
N ARG A 31 8.13 -4.28 -17.29
CA ARG A 31 7.19 -5.37 -17.04
C ARG A 31 6.22 -5.10 -15.89
N VAL A 32 6.57 -4.17 -14.99
CA VAL A 32 5.75 -3.82 -13.82
C VAL A 32 5.43 -2.32 -13.83
N GLY A 33 4.29 -1.96 -13.26
CA GLY A 33 3.82 -0.58 -13.26
C GLY A 33 4.41 0.28 -12.15
N THR A 34 4.83 -0.31 -11.04
CA THR A 34 5.33 0.40 -9.85
C THR A 34 6.23 -0.51 -9.01
N PHE A 35 7.22 0.06 -8.34
CA PHE A 35 8.09 -0.65 -7.39
C PHE A 35 7.77 -0.21 -5.96
N LYS A 36 7.47 -1.18 -5.08
CA LYS A 36 7.17 -0.95 -3.68
C LYS A 36 8.44 -1.08 -2.84
N VAL A 37 8.76 -0.01 -2.11
CA VAL A 37 9.80 0.01 -1.08
C VAL A 37 9.10 -0.09 0.28
N GLY A 38 9.28 -1.21 0.96
CA GLY A 38 8.74 -1.45 2.30
C GLY A 38 9.66 -0.96 3.42
N LEU A 39 9.20 -1.06 4.66
CA LEU A 39 9.91 -0.59 5.87
C LEU A 39 11.34 -1.13 5.99
N GLN A 40 11.58 -2.43 5.77
CA GLN A 40 12.92 -3.03 5.87
C GLN A 40 13.94 -2.31 4.97
N LEU A 41 13.64 -2.24 3.68
CA LEU A 41 14.54 -1.64 2.70
C LEU A 41 14.65 -0.13 2.90
N TYR A 42 13.55 0.55 3.25
CA TYR A 42 13.56 1.98 3.51
C TYR A 42 14.44 2.35 4.71
N LEU A 43 14.33 1.62 5.82
CA LEU A 43 15.09 1.91 7.04
C LEU A 43 16.58 1.65 6.88
N ARG A 44 16.98 0.64 6.09
CA ARG A 44 18.39 0.33 5.85
C ARG A 44 19.02 1.19 4.75
N HIS A 45 18.30 1.36 3.64
CA HIS A 45 18.86 1.85 2.37
C HIS A 45 17.96 2.87 1.65
N GLY A 46 16.97 3.45 2.34
CA GLY A 46 15.90 4.24 1.70
C GLY A 46 16.41 5.35 0.79
N HIS A 47 17.38 6.15 1.23
CA HIS A 47 17.92 7.24 0.42
C HIS A 47 18.61 6.74 -0.86
N GLU A 48 19.45 5.70 -0.74
CA GLU A 48 20.18 5.12 -1.86
C GLU A 48 19.23 4.47 -2.88
N VAL A 49 18.30 3.66 -2.39
CA VAL A 49 17.32 2.95 -3.23
C VAL A 49 16.42 3.95 -3.95
N LEU A 50 15.87 4.95 -3.24
CA LEU A 50 14.96 5.92 -3.85
C LEU A 50 15.66 6.80 -4.88
N HIS A 51 16.92 7.18 -4.63
CA HIS A 51 17.71 7.89 -5.63
C HIS A 51 17.97 7.04 -6.89
N GLY A 52 18.32 5.76 -6.71
CA GLY A 52 18.51 4.84 -7.83
C GLY A 52 17.22 4.58 -8.63
N LEU A 53 16.08 4.41 -7.95
CA LEU A 53 14.77 4.26 -8.61
C LEU A 53 14.36 5.52 -9.37
N ALA A 54 14.60 6.71 -8.80
CA ALA A 54 14.37 7.98 -9.48
C ALA A 54 15.23 8.10 -10.75
N SER A 55 16.51 7.69 -10.69
CA SER A 55 17.43 7.68 -11.83
C SER A 55 17.00 6.71 -12.93
N LEU A 56 16.28 5.63 -12.58
CA LEU A 56 15.68 4.70 -13.53
C LEU A 56 14.37 5.21 -14.15
N GLY A 57 13.79 6.30 -13.61
CA GLY A 57 12.54 6.90 -14.08
C GLY A 57 11.32 6.02 -13.82
N VAL A 58 11.32 5.21 -12.76
CA VAL A 58 10.24 4.26 -12.46
C VAL A 58 9.30 4.77 -11.36
N PRO A 59 7.99 4.47 -11.41
CA PRO A 59 7.07 4.84 -10.34
C PRO A 59 7.36 4.09 -9.04
N VAL A 60 7.28 4.80 -7.91
CA VAL A 60 7.55 4.27 -6.57
C VAL A 60 6.30 4.24 -5.72
N PHE A 61 6.12 3.15 -4.99
CA PHE A 61 5.20 3.04 -3.86
C PHE A 61 6.01 2.96 -2.56
N LEU A 62 5.90 3.99 -1.72
CA LEU A 62 6.43 3.96 -0.35
C LEU A 62 5.43 3.29 0.60
N ASP A 63 5.72 2.05 0.98
CA ASP A 63 4.85 1.28 1.87
C ASP A 63 5.31 1.36 3.34
N LEU A 64 5.19 2.57 3.90
CA LEU A 64 5.70 2.93 5.23
C LEU A 64 4.65 2.85 6.34
N LYS A 65 3.36 2.78 5.97
CA LYS A 65 2.23 2.62 6.89
C LYS A 65 2.28 3.59 8.08
N PHE A 66 2.49 4.88 7.81
CA PHE A 66 2.57 5.88 8.88
C PHE A 66 1.35 5.83 9.82
N HIS A 67 1.61 5.90 11.12
CA HIS A 67 0.60 5.84 12.16
C HIS A 67 1.12 6.51 13.43
N ASP A 68 0.69 7.74 13.66
CA ASP A 68 1.11 8.57 14.79
C ASP A 68 0.06 9.69 14.96
N ILE A 69 0.30 10.67 15.83
CA ILE A 69 -0.56 11.85 15.96
C ILE A 69 -0.59 12.65 14.63
N PRO A 70 -1.67 13.44 14.38
CA PRO A 70 -1.89 14.07 13.08
C PRO A 70 -0.72 14.92 12.56
N ASN A 71 -0.11 15.74 13.40
CA ASN A 71 1.02 16.58 12.99
C ASN A 71 2.24 15.74 12.58
N THR A 72 2.58 14.69 13.33
CA THR A 72 3.73 13.83 13.02
C THR A 72 3.55 13.15 11.67
N VAL A 73 2.38 12.57 11.41
CA VAL A 73 2.09 11.92 10.12
C VAL A 73 2.08 12.94 8.97
N ALA A 74 1.50 14.11 9.17
CA ALA A 74 1.51 15.17 8.16
C ALA A 74 2.94 15.61 7.78
N GLN A 75 3.84 15.76 8.77
CA GLN A 75 5.25 16.07 8.50
C GLN A 75 6.00 14.91 7.85
N ALA A 76 5.71 13.67 8.25
CA ALA A 76 6.29 12.49 7.62
C ALA A 76 5.89 12.39 6.13
N VAL A 77 4.62 12.63 5.81
CA VAL A 77 4.14 12.72 4.42
C VAL A 77 4.88 13.82 3.66
N ALA A 78 4.98 15.03 4.22
CA ALA A 78 5.70 16.14 3.60
C ALA A 78 7.18 15.80 3.33
N ALA A 79 7.86 15.12 4.27
CA ALA A 79 9.25 14.73 4.13
C ALA A 79 9.49 13.75 2.96
N THR A 80 8.50 12.92 2.62
CA THR A 80 8.60 12.00 1.48
C THR A 80 8.40 12.66 0.12
N ALA A 81 7.90 13.91 0.07
CA ALA A 81 7.54 14.58 -1.18
C ALA A 81 8.73 14.77 -2.15
N VAL A 82 9.96 14.84 -1.64
CA VAL A 82 11.18 14.91 -2.45
C VAL A 82 11.34 13.71 -3.40
N TRP A 83 10.81 12.55 -3.01
CA TRP A 83 10.86 11.32 -3.79
C TRP A 83 9.67 11.16 -4.75
N ARG A 84 8.69 12.08 -4.69
CA ARG A 84 7.46 12.07 -5.51
C ARG A 84 6.83 10.67 -5.65
N PRO A 85 6.54 9.99 -4.53
CA PRO A 85 5.98 8.66 -4.58
C PRO A 85 4.62 8.67 -5.31
N ARG A 86 4.37 7.70 -6.19
CA ARG A 86 3.04 7.50 -6.78
C ARG A 86 2.03 7.10 -5.70
N PHE A 87 2.44 6.22 -4.80
CA PHE A 87 1.63 5.73 -3.69
C PHE A 87 2.39 5.88 -2.37
N LEU A 88 1.69 6.23 -1.30
CA LEU A 88 2.20 6.26 0.07
C LEU A 88 1.15 5.74 1.04
N THR A 89 1.53 4.82 1.94
CA THR A 89 0.60 4.24 2.92
C THR A 89 0.62 4.91 4.28
N LEU A 90 -0.57 4.99 4.88
CA LEU A 90 -0.80 5.29 6.30
C LEU A 90 -1.89 4.37 6.85
N HIS A 91 -1.96 4.18 8.16
CA HIS A 91 -3.02 3.38 8.77
C HIS A 91 -4.33 4.17 8.88
N ALA A 92 -5.42 3.65 8.29
CA ALA A 92 -6.73 4.27 8.43
C ALA A 92 -7.27 4.25 9.87
N SER A 93 -6.77 3.32 10.69
CA SER A 93 -7.06 3.23 12.12
C SER A 93 -6.47 4.38 12.95
N GLY A 94 -5.59 5.21 12.39
CA GLY A 94 -5.11 6.44 13.04
C GLY A 94 -6.16 7.56 13.10
N GLY A 95 -7.32 7.36 12.49
CA GLY A 95 -8.48 8.25 12.62
C GLY A 95 -8.53 9.38 11.59
N ARG A 96 -9.70 10.03 11.53
CA ARG A 96 -10.03 11.06 10.54
C ARG A 96 -9.02 12.22 10.53
N GLU A 97 -8.76 12.80 11.70
CA GLU A 97 -7.90 13.99 11.82
C GLU A 97 -6.47 13.72 11.31
N MET A 98 -5.92 12.54 11.61
CA MET A 98 -4.60 12.14 11.13
C MET A 98 -4.58 12.02 9.60
N MET A 99 -5.60 11.39 9.04
CA MET A 99 -5.76 11.21 7.60
C MET A 99 -5.95 12.53 6.85
N GLU A 100 -6.78 13.43 7.37
CA GLU A 100 -7.01 14.75 6.77
C GLU A 100 -5.75 15.62 6.85
N ALA A 101 -5.02 15.59 7.97
CA ALA A 101 -3.75 16.29 8.11
C ALA A 101 -2.69 15.77 7.13
N ALA A 102 -2.63 14.45 6.94
CA ALA A 102 -1.76 13.80 5.96
C ALA A 102 -2.13 14.21 4.52
N ALA A 103 -3.42 14.15 4.16
CA ALA A 103 -3.91 14.55 2.85
C ALA A 103 -3.59 16.02 2.53
N GLY A 104 -3.69 16.90 3.52
CA GLY A 104 -3.33 18.32 3.38
C GLY A 104 -1.84 18.59 3.12
N LYS A 105 -0.95 17.60 3.31
CA LYS A 105 0.49 17.71 3.06
C LYS A 105 0.98 16.87 1.88
N ALA A 106 0.15 15.99 1.33
CA ALA A 106 0.51 15.19 0.16
C ALA A 106 0.66 16.08 -1.09
N SER A 107 1.60 15.72 -1.97
CA SER A 107 1.65 16.34 -3.30
C SER A 107 0.46 15.86 -4.15
N ALA A 108 0.03 16.67 -5.12
CA ALA A 108 -1.06 16.29 -6.03
C ALA A 108 -0.76 15.01 -6.85
N GLU A 109 0.52 14.66 -7.00
CA GLU A 109 0.99 13.46 -7.70
C GLU A 109 1.01 12.21 -6.79
N THR A 110 0.93 12.38 -5.47
CA THR A 110 0.99 11.29 -4.50
C THR A 110 -0.42 10.83 -4.11
N CYS A 111 -0.76 9.59 -4.45
CA CYS A 111 -1.98 8.97 -3.96
C CYS A 111 -1.73 8.35 -2.57
N LEU A 112 -2.33 8.95 -1.53
CA LEU A 112 -2.33 8.36 -0.20
C LEU A 112 -3.29 7.17 -0.15
N LEU A 113 -2.80 6.05 0.37
CA LEU A 113 -3.54 4.81 0.54
C LEU A 113 -3.75 4.51 2.02
N GLY A 114 -5.02 4.37 2.42
CA GLY A 114 -5.39 3.98 3.77
C GLY A 114 -5.27 2.46 3.95
N VAL A 115 -4.32 2.01 4.78
CA VAL A 115 -4.23 0.61 5.19
C VAL A 115 -5.38 0.32 6.16
N THR A 116 -6.24 -0.63 5.78
CA THR A 116 -7.39 -1.04 6.59
C THR A 116 -6.98 -2.08 7.65
N VAL A 117 -7.32 -3.35 7.44
CA VAL A 117 -6.87 -4.46 8.29
C VAL A 117 -5.71 -5.15 7.59
N LEU A 118 -4.60 -5.37 8.31
CA LEU A 118 -3.46 -6.09 7.77
C LEU A 118 -3.90 -7.51 7.36
N THR A 119 -3.44 -7.97 6.21
CA THR A 119 -3.77 -9.29 5.66
C THR A 119 -3.27 -10.46 6.50
N SER A 120 -2.43 -10.20 7.51
CA SER A 120 -1.97 -11.17 8.51
C SER A 120 -2.92 -11.32 9.70
N LEU A 121 -3.81 -10.34 9.97
CA LEU A 121 -4.71 -10.39 11.11
C LEU A 121 -5.96 -11.21 10.79
N SER A 122 -6.20 -12.25 11.59
CA SER A 122 -7.43 -13.02 11.56
C SER A 122 -8.59 -12.30 12.27
N GLU A 123 -9.81 -12.80 12.11
CA GLU A 123 -10.99 -12.37 12.86
C GLU A 123 -10.77 -12.41 14.38
N GLU A 124 -10.04 -13.42 14.86
CA GLU A 124 -9.70 -13.56 16.28
C GLU A 124 -8.70 -12.48 16.73
N ASN A 125 -7.63 -12.24 15.95
CA ASN A 125 -6.66 -11.20 16.30
C ASN A 125 -7.28 -9.80 16.30
N VAL A 126 -8.21 -9.53 15.38
CA VAL A 126 -8.95 -8.26 15.33
C VAL A 126 -9.82 -8.06 16.58
N ARG A 127 -10.44 -9.13 17.09
CA ARG A 127 -11.19 -9.08 18.37
C ARG A 127 -10.27 -8.95 19.57
N GLU A 128 -9.12 -9.63 19.56
CA GLU A 128 -8.11 -9.57 20.62
C GLU A 128 -7.61 -8.14 20.85
N ILE A 129 -7.39 -7.37 19.78
CA ILE A 129 -7.01 -5.95 19.86
C ILE A 129 -8.19 -5.00 20.19
N GLY A 130 -9.40 -5.54 20.39
CA GLY A 130 -10.57 -4.80 20.88
C GLY A 130 -11.67 -4.50 19.86
N TRP A 131 -11.53 -4.90 18.58
CA TRP A 131 -12.55 -4.64 17.57
C TRP A 131 -13.59 -5.76 17.48
N GLN A 132 -14.80 -5.50 17.97
CA GLN A 132 -15.83 -6.54 18.11
C GLN A 132 -16.52 -6.95 16.80
N GLU A 133 -16.57 -6.07 15.79
CA GLU A 133 -17.30 -6.34 14.54
C GLU A 133 -16.56 -7.25 13.54
N GLY A 134 -15.37 -7.72 13.90
CA GLY A 134 -14.55 -8.57 13.04
C GLY A 134 -13.80 -7.82 11.92
N ALA A 135 -12.96 -8.54 11.18
CA ALA A 135 -12.07 -7.98 10.17
C ALA A 135 -12.87 -7.41 8.98
N ALA A 136 -13.84 -8.15 8.44
CA ALA A 136 -14.63 -7.68 7.30
C ALA A 136 -15.43 -6.41 7.61
N GLY A 137 -16.07 -6.34 8.78
CA GLY A 137 -16.80 -5.15 9.23
C GLY A 137 -15.86 -3.95 9.43
N LEU A 138 -14.71 -4.18 10.06
CA LEU A 138 -13.70 -3.16 10.31
C LEU A 138 -13.11 -2.60 9.01
N VAL A 139 -12.84 -3.44 8.00
CA VAL A 139 -12.36 -2.98 6.68
C VAL A 139 -13.34 -2.00 6.06
N GLY A 140 -14.63 -2.35 5.99
CA GLY A 140 -15.65 -1.48 5.39
C GLY A 140 -15.78 -0.13 6.09
N ARG A 141 -15.67 -0.11 7.43
CA ARG A 141 -15.70 1.13 8.22
C ARG A 141 -14.45 1.99 7.98
N LEU A 142 -13.27 1.40 8.11
CA LEU A 142 -11.99 2.12 7.90
C LEU A 142 -11.88 2.64 6.47
N SER A 143 -12.33 1.86 5.49
CA SER A 143 -12.40 2.25 4.09
C SER A 143 -13.31 3.47 3.87
N SER A 144 -14.51 3.46 4.45
CA SER A 144 -15.44 4.60 4.38
C SER A 144 -14.85 5.85 5.03
N LEU A 145 -14.16 5.67 6.17
CA LEU A 145 -13.50 6.75 6.87
C LEU A 145 -12.37 7.35 6.02
N ALA A 146 -11.50 6.51 5.46
CA ALA A 146 -10.41 6.92 4.59
C ALA A 146 -10.89 7.71 3.36
N LYS A 147 -11.93 7.22 2.68
CA LYS A 147 -12.55 7.94 1.55
C LYS A 147 -13.06 9.31 1.97
N SER A 148 -13.76 9.38 3.11
CA SER A 148 -14.33 10.63 3.61
C SER A 148 -13.29 11.61 4.18
N ALA A 149 -12.07 11.14 4.45
CA ALA A 149 -10.94 11.95 4.90
C ALA A 149 -10.08 12.46 3.71
N GLY A 150 -10.49 12.17 2.48
CA GLY A 150 -9.83 12.68 1.27
C GLY A 150 -8.64 11.84 0.78
N LEU A 151 -8.47 10.60 1.26
CA LEU A 151 -7.48 9.70 0.67
C LEU A 151 -7.83 9.32 -0.78
N GLY A 152 -6.81 9.00 -1.57
CA GLY A 152 -6.96 8.60 -2.97
C GLY A 152 -7.27 7.11 -3.16
N GLY A 153 -7.08 6.30 -2.12
CA GLY A 153 -7.35 4.87 -2.17
C GLY A 153 -7.15 4.15 -0.85
N LEU A 154 -7.12 2.82 -0.93
CA LEU A 154 -6.89 1.95 0.23
C LEU A 154 -6.05 0.73 -0.09
N VAL A 155 -5.58 0.10 0.99
CA VAL A 155 -5.00 -1.24 0.99
C VAL A 155 -5.94 -2.18 1.74
N CYS A 156 -6.39 -3.25 1.09
CA CYS A 156 -7.21 -4.32 1.66
C CYS A 156 -6.80 -5.69 1.10
N SER A 157 -7.33 -6.78 1.65
CA SER A 157 -7.10 -8.09 1.05
C SER A 157 -7.83 -8.23 -0.30
N PRO A 158 -7.44 -9.18 -1.16
CA PRO A 158 -8.17 -9.49 -2.38
C PRO A 158 -9.65 -9.85 -2.15
N HIS A 159 -10.00 -10.43 -0.99
CA HIS A 159 -11.39 -10.80 -0.67
C HIS A 159 -12.32 -9.59 -0.54
N GLU A 160 -11.82 -8.43 -0.10
CA GLU A 160 -12.63 -7.21 0.01
C GLU A 160 -12.63 -6.36 -1.26
N ALA A 161 -11.73 -6.64 -2.22
CA ALA A 161 -11.46 -5.76 -3.36
C ALA A 161 -12.71 -5.44 -4.16
N LYS A 162 -13.58 -6.43 -4.41
CA LYS A 162 -14.83 -6.24 -5.15
C LYS A 162 -15.83 -5.35 -4.42
N THR A 163 -16.01 -5.58 -3.11
CA THR A 163 -16.90 -4.77 -2.27
C THR A 163 -16.40 -3.33 -2.19
N GLU A 164 -15.09 -3.16 -1.99
CA GLU A 164 -14.50 -1.83 -1.90
C GLU A 164 -14.44 -1.12 -3.24
N ARG A 165 -14.38 -1.84 -4.38
CA ARG A 165 -14.53 -1.24 -5.71
C ARG A 165 -15.89 -0.57 -5.89
N VAL A 166 -16.96 -1.16 -5.37
CA VAL A 166 -18.29 -0.53 -5.37
C VAL A 166 -18.27 0.76 -4.53
N ARG A 167 -17.61 0.73 -3.36
CA ARG A 167 -17.52 1.89 -2.46
C ARG A 167 -16.68 3.03 -3.04
N TRP A 168 -15.54 2.74 -3.66
CA TRP A 168 -14.58 3.73 -4.15
C TRP A 168 -14.85 4.17 -5.59
N GLY A 169 -15.65 3.42 -6.34
CA GLY A 169 -15.92 3.71 -7.75
C GLY A 169 -14.67 3.49 -8.62
N SER A 170 -14.68 3.96 -9.86
CA SER A 170 -13.55 3.78 -10.79
C SER A 170 -12.35 4.67 -10.49
N GLN A 171 -12.53 5.74 -9.71
CA GLN A 171 -11.50 6.75 -9.45
C GLN A 171 -10.61 6.41 -8.24
N GLY A 172 -11.13 5.65 -7.27
CA GLY A 172 -10.34 5.28 -6.08
C GLY A 172 -9.37 4.15 -6.36
N GLU A 173 -8.16 4.25 -5.84
CA GLU A 173 -7.15 3.22 -5.97
C GLU A 173 -7.39 2.11 -4.94
N ILE A 174 -7.32 0.85 -5.37
CA ILE A 174 -7.47 -0.32 -4.51
C ILE A 174 -6.24 -1.19 -4.73
N VAL A 175 -5.36 -1.22 -3.74
CA VAL A 175 -4.13 -2.00 -3.78
C VAL A 175 -4.30 -3.23 -2.92
N THR A 176 -4.15 -4.40 -3.53
CA THR A 176 -4.36 -5.71 -2.90
C THR A 176 -3.03 -6.46 -2.76
N PRO A 177 -2.38 -6.45 -1.58
CA PRO A 177 -1.28 -7.36 -1.30
C PRO A 177 -1.79 -8.82 -1.20
N GLY A 178 -0.87 -9.78 -1.08
CA GLY A 178 -1.25 -11.20 -0.92
C GLY A 178 -1.69 -11.88 -2.22
N VAL A 179 -1.39 -11.29 -3.39
CA VAL A 179 -1.59 -11.95 -4.69
C VAL A 179 -0.45 -12.95 -4.94
N ARG A 180 -0.81 -14.19 -5.24
CA ARG A 180 0.11 -15.33 -5.35
C ARG A 180 -0.22 -16.19 -6.57
N PRO A 181 0.70 -16.37 -7.55
CA PRO A 181 0.47 -17.30 -8.66
C PRO A 181 0.21 -18.73 -8.17
N PRO A 182 -0.54 -19.54 -8.93
CA PRO A 182 -0.73 -20.96 -8.60
C PRO A 182 0.60 -21.69 -8.35
N GLY A 183 0.70 -22.42 -7.24
CA GLY A 183 1.90 -23.18 -6.87
C GLY A 183 2.99 -22.39 -6.12
N SER A 184 2.77 -21.10 -5.81
CA SER A 184 3.68 -20.33 -4.95
C SER A 184 3.39 -20.51 -3.46
N ASP A 185 4.43 -20.36 -2.63
CA ASP A 185 4.30 -20.43 -1.17
C ASP A 185 3.46 -19.27 -0.62
N LYS A 186 2.64 -19.55 0.39
CA LYS A 186 1.76 -18.57 1.05
C LYS A 186 2.54 -17.64 1.98
N GLY A 187 3.65 -18.10 2.58
CA GLY A 187 4.44 -17.32 3.54
C GLY A 187 3.62 -16.90 4.77
N ASP A 188 3.72 -15.62 5.16
CA ASP A 188 3.04 -15.03 6.33
C ASP A 188 1.60 -14.52 6.05
N GLN A 189 1.11 -14.69 4.81
CA GLN A 189 -0.17 -14.14 4.38
C GLN A 189 -1.31 -15.13 4.66
N SER A 190 -2.25 -14.77 5.52
CA SER A 190 -3.42 -15.62 5.82
C SER A 190 -4.56 -15.46 4.79
N ARG A 191 -4.54 -14.41 3.97
CA ARG A 191 -5.64 -14.02 3.05
C ARG A 191 -5.14 -13.75 1.63
N VAL A 192 -4.98 -14.81 0.83
CA VAL A 192 -4.38 -14.78 -0.53
C VAL A 192 -5.36 -15.16 -1.64
N MET A 193 -5.14 -14.62 -2.84
CA MET A 193 -5.83 -15.01 -4.09
C MET A 193 -4.84 -15.09 -5.25
N THR A 194 -5.23 -15.76 -6.34
CA THR A 194 -4.45 -15.74 -7.58
C THR A 194 -4.58 -14.40 -8.31
N PRO A 195 -3.62 -14.04 -9.20
CA PRO A 195 -3.72 -12.81 -9.97
C PRO A 195 -4.97 -12.68 -10.85
N GLU A 196 -5.60 -13.79 -11.24
CA GLU A 196 -6.82 -13.78 -12.06
C GLU A 196 -8.09 -13.57 -11.22
N GLU A 197 -8.02 -13.88 -9.92
CA GLU A 197 -9.13 -13.74 -8.97
C GLU A 197 -9.17 -12.38 -8.27
N ALA A 198 -8.01 -11.73 -8.14
CA ALA A 198 -7.81 -10.43 -7.48
C ALA A 198 -8.18 -9.23 -8.37
#